data_AF-A0A6A7SI92-F1
#
_entry.id   AF-A0A6A7SI92-F1
#
_cell.length_a   1.000
_cell.length_b   1.000
_cell.length_c   1.000
_cell.angle_alpha   90.00
_cell.angle_beta   90.00
_cell.angle_gamma   90.00
#
_symmetry.space_group_name_H-M   'P 1'
#
loop_
_entity.id
_entity.type
_entity.pdbx_description
1 polymer ?
#
loop_
_entity_poly.entity_id
_entity_poly.type
_entity_poly.pdbx_seq_one_letter_code
_entity_poly.pdbx_strand_id
1 'polypeptide(L)'
;MLGKTLYTITFEPDGPVVTRGTPPPGFLSGCRDIARLYGVQAGQVRCVRTAAGHRLRFSSNVPERCRQPLRNVWEPPPTGGGNGGTRARS
;
A
#
# COMPACT_ATOMS: atom_id res chain seq x y z
N MET A 1 16.86 0.33 12.03
CA MET A 1 16.12 -0.94 11.82
C MET A 1 15.38 -0.89 10.49
N LEU A 2 15.83 -1.62 9.47
CA LEU A 2 15.03 -1.80 8.25
C LEU A 2 13.92 -2.81 8.54
N GLY A 3 12.67 -2.39 8.41
CA GLY A 3 11.52 -3.30 8.50
C GLY A 3 11.54 -4.34 7.38
N LYS A 4 11.00 -5.55 7.63
CA LYS A 4 10.90 -6.61 6.63
C LYS A 4 9.86 -6.23 5.57
N THR A 5 10.24 -6.17 4.30
CA THR A 5 9.29 -5.96 3.20
C THR A 5 8.40 -7.19 3.02
N LEU A 6 7.08 -7.00 3.14
CA LEU A 6 6.08 -8.04 2.94
C LEU A 6 5.73 -8.17 1.47
N TYR A 7 5.39 -7.06 0.83
CA TYR A 7 5.08 -7.00 -0.59
C TYR A 7 5.48 -5.67 -1.21
N THR A 8 5.58 -5.68 -2.53
CA THR A 8 5.98 -4.55 -3.36
C THR A 8 5.07 -4.45 -4.57
N ILE A 9 4.58 -3.24 -4.82
CA ILE A 9 3.90 -2.87 -6.05
C ILE A 9 4.78 -1.85 -6.78
N THR A 10 5.03 -2.08 -8.06
CA THR A 10 5.73 -1.15 -8.95
C THR A 10 4.70 -0.54 -9.90
N PHE A 11 4.71 0.78 -10.06
CA PHE A 11 3.94 1.44 -11.10
C PHE A 11 4.75 1.44 -12.39
N GLU A 12 4.17 0.88 -13.43
CA GLU A 12 4.68 0.86 -14.79
C GLU A 12 3.70 1.62 -15.72
N PRO A 13 4.08 1.93 -16.98
CA PRO A 13 3.22 2.64 -17.91
C PRO A 13 1.85 1.95 -18.14
N ASP A 14 1.82 0.62 -18.12
CA ASP A 14 0.61 -0.20 -18.29
C ASP A 14 -0.21 -0.36 -16.99
N GLY A 15 0.31 0.16 -15.87
CA GLY A 15 -0.33 0.17 -14.56
C GLY A 15 0.52 -0.46 -13.45
N PRO A 16 -0.05 -0.60 -12.24
CA PRO A 16 0.65 -1.21 -11.12
C PRO A 16 0.77 -2.72 -11.27
N VAL A 17 1.98 -3.23 -11.07
CA VAL A 17 2.32 -4.66 -11.05
C VAL A 17 2.87 -5.06 -9.68
N VAL A 18 2.57 -6.29 -9.25
CA VAL A 18 3.14 -6.84 -8.02
C VAL A 18 4.49 -7.46 -8.34
N THR A 19 5.56 -6.93 -7.77
CA THR A 19 6.92 -7.43 -7.99
C THR A 19 7.43 -8.31 -6.85
N ARG A 20 6.78 -8.27 -5.69
CA ARG A 20 7.12 -9.13 -4.54
C ARG A 20 5.92 -9.36 -3.64
N GLY A 21 5.79 -10.57 -3.12
CA GLY A 21 4.79 -10.93 -2.12
C GLY A 21 3.36 -10.85 -2.65
N THR A 22 2.41 -10.88 -1.72
CA THR A 22 0.98 -10.89 -2.07
C THR A 22 0.29 -9.72 -1.36
N PRO A 23 0.03 -8.60 -2.05
CA PRO A 23 -0.77 -7.52 -1.49
C PRO A 23 -2.24 -7.97 -1.33
N PRO A 24 -3.00 -7.32 -0.43
CA PRO A 24 -4.45 -7.49 -0.40
C PRO A 24 -5.07 -7.18 -1.78
N PRO A 25 -6.05 -7.98 -2.26
CA PRO A 25 -6.61 -7.79 -3.60
C PRO A 25 -7.26 -6.40 -3.78
N GLY A 26 -7.95 -5.89 -2.77
CA GLY A 26 -8.53 -4.54 -2.78
C GLY A 26 -7.46 -3.44 -2.88
N PHE A 27 -6.27 -3.68 -2.33
CA PHE A 27 -5.19 -2.70 -2.37
C PHE A 27 -4.59 -2.55 -3.77
N LEU A 28 -4.41 -3.65 -4.52
CA LEU A 28 -3.90 -3.58 -5.88
C LEU A 28 -4.89 -2.86 -6.82
N SER A 29 -6.18 -3.15 -6.69
CA SER A 29 -7.24 -2.45 -7.43
C SER A 29 -7.24 -0.95 -7.11
N GLY A 30 -7.23 -0.58 -5.82
CA GLY A 30 -7.15 0.83 -5.40
C GLY A 30 -5.89 1.54 -5.91
N CYS A 31 -4.74 0.86 -5.96
CA CYS A 31 -3.54 1.39 -6.60
C CYS A 31 -3.75 1.67 -8.09
N ARG A 32 -4.50 0.83 -8.79
CA ARG A 32 -4.78 0.98 -10.24
C ARG A 32 -5.67 2.18 -10.51
N ASP A 33 -6.73 2.36 -9.72
CA ASP A 33 -7.61 3.52 -9.82
C ASP A 33 -6.86 4.83 -9.55
N ILE A 34 -6.03 4.87 -8.50
CA ILE A 34 -5.21 6.04 -8.18
C ILE A 34 -4.18 6.31 -9.27
N ALA A 35 -3.51 5.27 -9.80
CA ALA A 35 -2.54 5.45 -10.87
C ALA A 35 -3.18 6.08 -12.11
N ARG A 36 -4.40 5.65 -12.47
CA ARG A 36 -5.18 6.23 -13.57
C ARG A 36 -5.62 7.66 -13.28
N LEU A 37 -6.19 7.90 -12.09
CA LEU A 37 -6.73 9.21 -11.71
C LEU A 37 -5.66 10.30 -11.65
N TYR A 38 -4.46 9.97 -11.17
CA TYR A 38 -3.38 10.93 -10.95
C TYR A 38 -2.25 10.86 -11.99
N GLY A 39 -2.37 9.98 -12.99
CA GLY A 39 -1.37 9.78 -14.05
C GLY A 39 -0.03 9.27 -13.54
N VAL A 40 -0.01 8.30 -12.63
CA VAL A 40 1.23 7.71 -12.10
C VAL A 40 1.79 6.72 -13.12
N GLN A 41 2.91 7.08 -13.74
CA GLN A 41 3.58 6.25 -14.77
C GLN A 41 4.77 5.45 -14.22
N ALA A 42 5.32 5.88 -13.09
CA ALA A 42 6.50 5.26 -12.48
C ALA A 42 6.47 5.42 -10.97
N GLY A 43 7.06 4.46 -10.27
CA GLY A 43 7.24 4.52 -8.82
C GLY A 43 7.05 3.17 -8.15
N GLN A 44 7.22 3.14 -6.84
CA GLN A 44 7.15 1.91 -6.07
C GLN A 44 6.50 2.13 -4.72
N VAL A 45 5.62 1.21 -4.35
CA VAL A 45 4.96 1.14 -3.04
C VAL A 45 5.40 -0.15 -2.38
N ARG A 46 5.94 -0.05 -1.16
CA ARG A 46 6.38 -1.19 -0.36
C ARG A 46 5.62 -1.21 0.95
N CYS A 47 5.06 -2.36 1.30
CA CYS A 47 4.58 -2.60 2.64
C CYS A 47 5.72 -3.23 3.45
N VAL A 48 6.12 -2.56 4.53
CA VAL A 48 7.16 -3.02 5.44
C VAL A 48 6.57 -3.30 6.81
N ARG A 49 6.98 -4.42 7.42
CA ARG A 49 6.71 -4.73 8.82
C ARG A 49 7.78 -4.08 9.69
N THR A 50 7.34 -3.21 10.59
CA THR A 50 8.15 -2.52 11.60
C THR A 50 7.79 -3.02 12.99
N ALA A 51 8.56 -2.63 14.01
CA ALA A 51 8.24 -2.95 15.41
C ALA A 51 6.86 -2.38 15.84
N ALA A 52 6.43 -1.27 15.26
CA ALA A 52 5.14 -0.62 15.52
C ALA A 52 3.99 -1.11 14.61
N GLY A 53 4.22 -2.17 13.82
CA GLY A 53 3.24 -2.71 12.87
C GLY A 53 3.60 -2.48 11.41
N HIS A 54 2.62 -2.54 10.52
CA HIS A 54 2.81 -2.39 9.08
C HIS A 54 2.87 -0.92 8.67
N ARG A 55 3.69 -0.59 7.66
CA ARG A 55 3.78 0.76 7.10
C ARG A 55 4.00 0.73 5.60
N LEU A 56 3.36 1.66 4.89
CA LEU A 56 3.68 1.93 3.49
C LEU A 56 4.89 2.85 3.35
N ARG A 57 5.79 2.47 2.45
CA ARG A 57 6.91 3.27 1.96
C ARG A 57 6.75 3.50 0.47
N PHE A 58 6.99 4.73 0.05
CA PHE A 58 6.86 5.17 -1.33
C PHE A 58 8.26 5.53 -1.84
N SER A 59 8.57 5.20 -3.10
CA SER A 59 9.74 5.75 -3.76
C SER A 59 9.54 7.23 -4.08
N SER A 60 10.64 7.95 -4.33
CA SER A 60 10.61 9.38 -4.67
C SER A 60 9.83 9.67 -5.95
N ASN A 61 9.72 8.69 -6.86
CA ASN A 61 9.02 8.83 -8.14
C ASN A 61 7.48 8.76 -7.98
N VAL A 62 6.98 8.32 -6.82
CA VAL A 62 5.53 8.37 -6.55
C VAL A 62 5.13 9.80 -6.20
N PRO A 63 4.23 10.43 -6.98
CA PRO A 63 3.79 11.81 -6.71
C PRO A 63 3.21 11.96 -5.31
N GLU A 64 3.55 13.06 -4.63
CA GLU A 64 3.15 13.27 -3.22
C GLU A 64 1.64 13.31 -3.05
N ARG A 65 0.94 13.90 -4.04
CA ARG A 65 -0.53 13.94 -4.13
C ARG A 65 -1.19 12.57 -4.10
N CYS A 66 -0.49 11.51 -4.53
CA CYS A 66 -1.01 10.14 -4.54
C CYS A 66 -0.79 9.41 -3.22
N ARG A 67 0.18 9.85 -2.39
CA ARG A 67 0.58 9.11 -1.19
C ARG A 67 -0.55 9.00 -0.17
N GLN A 68 -1.37 10.05 -0.01
CA GLN A 68 -2.50 10.02 0.91
C GLN A 68 -3.66 9.17 0.39
N PRO A 69 -4.12 9.31 -0.87
CA PRO A 69 -5.05 8.36 -1.49
C PRO A 69 -4.60 6.90 -1.37
N LEU A 70 -3.32 6.61 -1.63
CA LEU A 70 -2.76 5.26 -1.52
C LEU A 70 -2.81 4.72 -0.09
N ARG A 71 -2.69 5.58 0.93
CA ARG A 71 -2.88 5.19 2.33
C ARG A 71 -4.35 4.94 2.66
N ASN A 72 -5.26 5.71 2.08
CA ASN A 72 -6.70 5.57 2.34
C ASN A 72 -7.26 4.25 1.80
N VAL A 73 -6.80 3.81 0.63
CA VAL A 73 -7.20 2.50 0.05
C VAL A 73 -6.42 1.33 0.64
N TRP A 74 -5.45 1.59 1.50
CA TRP A 74 -4.61 0.56 2.09
C TRP A 74 -5.20 0.05 3.39
N GLU A 75 -5.71 -1.18 3.35
CA GLU A 75 -6.04 -1.94 4.54
C GLU A 75 -4.79 -2.69 5.02
N PRO A 76 -4.27 -2.38 6.22
CA PRO A 76 -3.12 -3.11 6.75
C PRO A 76 -3.53 -4.57 6.98
N PRO A 77 -2.71 -5.56 6.56
CA PRO A 77 -3.01 -6.95 6.86
C PRO A 77 -3.06 -7.14 8.39
N PRO A 78 -3.93 -8.04 8.90
CA PRO A 78 -4.09 -8.24 10.33
C PRO A 78 -2.72 -8.55 10.94
N THR A 79 -2.24 -7.65 11.78
CA THR A 79 -1.04 -7.89 12.58
C THR A 79 -1.41 -9.00 13.55
N GLY A 80 -0.89 -10.22 13.36
CA GLY A 80 -1.08 -11.30 14.32
C GLY A 80 -0.60 -10.86 15.70
N GLY A 81 -1.56 -10.48 16.56
CA GLY A 81 -1.32 -9.92 17.90
C GLY A 81 -2.30 -8.80 18.27
N GLY A 82 -3.41 -9.17 18.92
CA GLY A 82 -4.11 -8.33 19.89
C GLY A 82 -5.21 -7.38 19.38
N ASN A 83 -6.46 -7.81 19.57
CA ASN A 83 -7.63 -7.07 20.04
C ASN A 83 -7.74 -5.55 19.72
N GLY A 84 -8.69 -5.16 18.88
CA GLY A 84 -9.06 -3.75 18.74
C GLY A 84 -10.10 -3.45 17.68
N GLY A 85 -11.37 -3.39 18.09
CA GLY A 85 -12.30 -2.41 17.53
C GLY A 85 -13.39 -2.91 16.58
N THR A 86 -14.27 -3.79 17.06
CA THR A 86 -15.67 -3.69 16.65
C THR A 86 -16.23 -2.37 17.19
N ARG A 87 -16.28 -1.35 16.33
CA ARG A 87 -17.19 -0.21 16.43
C ARG A 87 -17.81 -0.12 15.03
N ALA A 88 -19.12 -0.06 14.84
CA ALA A 88 -20.17 0.51 15.66
C ALA A 88 -21.57 0.08 15.17
N ARG A 89 -22.58 0.27 16.03
CA ARG A 89 -23.97 0.78 15.80
C ARG A 89 -24.82 0.06 14.73
N SER A 90 -26.08 -0.27 14.95
CA SER A 90 -27.15 0.36 15.75
C SER A 90 -28.27 -0.65 15.98
#